data_AF-A0A1H7VMB2-F1
#
_entry.id   AF-A0A1H7VMB2-F1
#
_cell.length_a   1.000
_cell.length_b   1.000
_cell.length_c   1.000
_cell.angle_alpha   90.00
_cell.angle_beta   90.00
_cell.angle_gamma   90.00
#
_symmetry.space_group_name_H-M   'P 1'
#
loop_
_entity.id
_entity.type
_entity.pdbx_description
1 polymer ?
#
loop_
_entity_poly.entity_id
_entity_poly.type
_entity_poly.pdbx_seq_one_letter_code
_entity_poly.pdbx_strand_id
1 'polypeptide(L)'
;MDWCFVIGSLDLAVFGFVYSVYATAMFASPTPPPIVNLLRWFARVLAGVLVVLTGLAGFTCYEITAPWQAWIVVSCLAAVVIFSAILAFKMD
;
A
#
# COMPACT_ATOMS: atom_id res chain seq x y z
N MET A 1 4.43 16.57 -10.93
CA MET A 1 3.50 15.42 -10.91
C MET A 1 4.21 14.14 -10.47
N ASP A 2 5.54 14.16 -10.30
CA ASP A 2 6.37 12.98 -10.05
C ASP A 2 6.19 12.39 -8.66
N TRP A 3 5.77 13.20 -7.68
CA TRP A 3 5.60 12.77 -6.30
C TRP A 3 4.54 11.66 -6.14
N CYS A 4 3.42 11.70 -6.88
CA CYS A 4 2.41 10.63 -6.84
C CYS A 4 2.99 9.31 -7.38
N PHE A 5 3.81 9.38 -8.44
CA PHE A 5 4.43 8.22 -9.06
C PHE A 5 5.52 7.64 -8.16
N VAL A 6 6.30 8.50 -7.52
CA VAL A 6 7.29 8.11 -6.50
C VAL A 6 6.59 7.41 -5.33
N ILE A 7 5.53 8.00 -4.77
CA ILE A 7 4.76 7.39 -3.66
C ILE A 7 4.16 6.04 -4.08
N GLY A 8 3.52 5.96 -5.25
CA GLY A 8 2.94 4.71 -5.74
C GLY A 8 3.99 3.62 -6.02
N SER A 9 5.15 3.99 -6.56
CA SER A 9 6.25 3.04 -6.80
C SER A 9 6.89 2.53 -5.50
N LEU A 10 7.03 3.42 -4.50
CA LEU A 10 7.57 3.09 -3.19
C LEU A 10 6.60 2.19 -2.43
N ASP A 11 5.30 2.47 -2.54
CA ASP A 11 4.23 1.62 -2.01
C ASP A 11 4.31 0.20 -2.59
N LEU A 12 4.26 0.06 -3.92
CA LEU A 12 4.36 -1.25 -4.58
C LEU A 12 5.64 -2.01 -4.22
N ALA A 13 6.78 -1.32 -4.10
CA ALA A 13 8.04 -1.95 -3.73
C ALA A 13 8.04 -2.46 -2.28
N VAL A 14 7.56 -1.64 -1.33
CA VAL A 14 7.51 -2.01 0.09
C VAL A 14 6.46 -3.09 0.33
N PHE A 15 5.25 -2.96 -0.23
CA PHE A 15 4.21 -3.99 -0.14
C PHE A 15 4.63 -5.30 -0.80
N GLY A 16 5.23 -5.23 -1.99
CA GLY A 16 5.75 -6.40 -2.70
C GLY A 16 6.82 -7.14 -1.87
N PHE A 17 7.72 -6.40 -1.23
CA PHE A 17 8.73 -6.97 -0.33
C PHE A 17 8.11 -7.63 0.90
N VAL A 18 7.21 -6.94 1.62
CA VAL A 18 6.54 -7.46 2.82
C VAL A 18 5.71 -8.72 2.49
N TYR A 19 4.99 -8.71 1.36
CA TYR A 19 4.21 -9.85 0.90
C TYR A 19 5.11 -11.03 0.50
N SER A 20 6.22 -10.78 -0.18
CA SER A 20 7.19 -11.81 -0.54
C SER A 20 7.78 -12.48 0.71
N VAL A 21 8.19 -11.70 1.72
CA VAL A 21 8.71 -12.23 2.99
C VAL A 21 7.64 -13.02 3.74
N TYR A 22 6.40 -12.53 3.77
CA TYR A 22 5.26 -13.26 4.36
C TYR A 22 5.03 -14.60 3.67
N ALA A 23 4.97 -14.63 2.34
CA ALA A 23 4.77 -15.84 1.57
C ALA A 23 5.90 -16.85 1.84
N THR A 24 7.16 -16.42 1.79
CA THR A 24 8.31 -17.27 2.11
C THR A 24 8.25 -17.81 3.54
N ALA A 25 7.86 -17.00 4.51
CA ALA A 25 7.72 -17.42 5.91
C ALA A 25 6.59 -18.46 6.11
N MET A 26 5.49 -18.34 5.35
CA MET A 26 4.39 -19.31 5.34
C MET A 26 4.80 -20.65 4.70
N PHE A 27 5.65 -20.64 3.67
CA PHE A 27 6.12 -21.87 3.02
C PHE A 27 7.24 -22.58 3.79
N ALA A 28 7.95 -21.87 4.68
CA ALA A 28 9.15 -22.40 5.34
C ALA A 28 8.86 -23.42 6.47
N SER A 29 7.66 -23.42 7.05
CA SER A 29 7.34 -24.28 8.20
C SER A 29 5.84 -24.54 8.35
N PRO A 30 5.40 -25.77 8.72
CA PRO A 30 4.00 -26.06 9.02
C PRO A 30 3.48 -25.33 10.27
N THR A 31 4.37 -24.88 11.16
CA THR A 31 4.05 -23.94 12.24
C THR A 31 4.52 -22.54 11.82
N PRO A 32 3.60 -21.59 11.59
CA PRO A 32 3.99 -20.26 11.14
C PRO A 32 4.86 -19.59 12.22
N PRO A 33 6.06 -19.10 11.86
CA PRO A 33 6.94 -18.45 12.84
C PRO A 33 6.28 -17.20 13.41
N PRO A 34 6.59 -16.78 14.66
CA PRO A 34 5.98 -15.62 15.30
C PRO A 34 6.17 -14.31 14.53
N ILE A 35 7.17 -14.26 13.65
CA ILE A 35 7.42 -13.14 12.73
C ILE A 35 6.24 -12.88 11.77
N VAL A 36 5.43 -13.90 11.45
CA VAL A 36 4.26 -13.79 10.58
C VAL A 36 3.21 -12.86 11.18
N ASN A 37 2.98 -12.92 12.49
CA ASN A 37 2.04 -12.03 13.17
C ASN A 37 2.52 -10.58 13.18
N LEU A 38 3.84 -10.38 13.31
CA LEU A 38 4.45 -9.06 13.25
C LEU A 38 4.40 -8.47 11.83
N LEU A 39 4.63 -9.30 10.81
CA LEU A 39 4.47 -8.95 9.38
C LEU A 39 3.03 -8.58 9.05
N ARG A 40 2.04 -9.35 9.54
CA ARG A 40 0.61 -9.05 9.36
C ARG A 40 0.23 -7.72 9.98
N TRP A 41 0.65 -7.47 11.23
CA TRP A 41 0.40 -6.20 11.90
C TRP A 41 1.07 -5.04 11.15
N PHE A 42 2.34 -5.20 10.75
CA PHE A 42 3.07 -4.20 9.99
C PHE A 42 2.38 -3.87 8.66
N ALA A 43 1.93 -4.89 7.91
CA ALA A 43 1.20 -4.70 6.65
C ALA A 43 -0.10 -3.91 6.84
N ARG A 44 -0.85 -4.15 7.93
CA ARG A 44 -2.07 -3.37 8.24
C ARG A 44 -1.77 -1.92 8.58
N VAL A 45 -0.73 -1.68 9.38
CA VAL A 45 -0.29 -0.31 9.72
C VAL A 45 0.14 0.43 8.46
N LEU A 46 0.93 -0.23 7.60
CA LEU A 46 1.38 0.33 6.34
C LEU A 46 0.20 0.67 5.40
N ALA A 47 -0.77 -0.25 5.27
CA ALA A 47 -2.01 0.01 4.53
C ALA A 47 -2.75 1.25 5.05
N GLY A 48 -2.87 1.39 6.39
CA GLY A 48 -3.52 2.54 7.01
C GLY A 48 -2.82 3.87 6.67
N VAL A 49 -1.49 3.89 6.74
CA VAL A 49 -0.70 5.08 6.38
C VAL A 49 -0.92 5.47 4.91
N LEU A 50 -1.00 4.51 4.00
CA LEU A 50 -1.19 4.77 2.57
C LEU A 50 -2.58 5.31 2.24
N VAL A 51 -3.61 4.84 2.93
CA VAL A 51 -4.96 5.40 2.80
C VAL A 51 -4.95 6.89 3.18
N VAL A 52 -4.27 7.24 4.27
CA VAL A 52 -4.13 8.64 4.70
C VAL A 52 -3.36 9.46 3.67
N LEU A 53 -2.22 8.96 3.18
CA LEU A 53 -1.41 9.66 2.16
C LEU A 53 -2.18 9.85 0.84
N THR A 54 -2.96 8.86 0.42
CA THR A 54 -3.80 8.94 -0.78
C THR A 54 -4.94 9.96 -0.58
N GLY A 55 -5.55 9.99 0.60
CA GLY A 55 -6.55 11.01 0.96
C GLY A 55 -5.97 12.42 0.91
N LEU A 56 -4.78 12.63 1.47
CA LEU A 56 -4.05 13.90 1.40
C LEU A 56 -3.67 14.28 -0.04
N ALA A 57 -3.29 13.30 -0.86
CA ALA A 57 -3.03 13.51 -2.29
C ALA A 57 -4.29 13.96 -3.04
N GLY A 58 -5.44 13.34 -2.77
CA GLY A 58 -6.73 13.75 -3.31
C GLY A 58 -7.14 15.16 -2.86
N PHE A 59 -6.98 15.45 -1.57
CA PHE A 59 -7.29 16.77 -1.00
C PHE A 59 -6.44 17.89 -1.63
N THR A 60 -5.13 17.68 -1.74
CA THR A 60 -4.23 18.65 -2.37
C THR A 60 -4.54 18.84 -3.85
N CYS A 61 -4.85 17.78 -4.60
CA CYS A 61 -5.28 17.89 -5.99
C CYS A 61 -6.60 18.67 -6.15
N TYR A 62 -7.52 18.56 -5.19
CA TYR A 62 -8.75 19.34 -5.15
C TYR A 62 -8.47 20.82 -4.89
N GLU A 63 -7.65 21.14 -3.88
CA GLU A 63 -7.36 22.52 -3.49
C GLU A 63 -6.67 23.31 -4.61
N ILE A 64 -5.69 22.71 -5.28
CA ILE A 64 -4.92 23.37 -6.34
C ILE A 64 -5.60 23.36 -7.70
N THR A 65 -6.86 22.89 -7.79
CA THR A 65 -7.59 22.67 -9.05
C THR A 65 -6.72 21.97 -10.12
N ALA A 66 -6.10 20.86 -9.71
CA ALA A 66 -5.12 20.15 -10.52
C ALA A 66 -5.71 19.70 -11.87
N PRO A 67 -4.88 19.65 -12.93
CA PRO A 67 -5.32 19.22 -14.26
C PRO A 67 -5.81 17.77 -14.25
N TRP A 68 -6.68 17.42 -15.20
CA TRP A 68 -7.31 16.08 -15.30
C TRP A 68 -6.30 14.92 -15.32
N GLN A 69 -5.10 15.13 -15.85
CA GLN A 69 -4.03 14.14 -15.86
C GLN A 69 -3.59 13.75 -14.43
N ALA A 70 -3.53 14.72 -13.51
CA ALA A 70 -3.17 14.46 -12.12
C ALA A 70 -4.24 13.59 -11.43
N TRP A 71 -5.52 13.82 -11.74
CA TRP A 71 -6.63 13.02 -11.24
C TRP A 71 -6.59 11.57 -11.70
N ILE A 72 -6.10 11.30 -12.92
CA ILE A 72 -5.88 9.91 -13.38
C ILE A 72 -4.81 9.23 -12.52
N VAL A 73 -3.69 9.91 -12.27
CA VAL A 73 -2.60 9.36 -11.45
C VAL A 73 -3.05 9.11 -10.01
N VAL A 74 -3.80 10.05 -9.41
CA VAL A 74 -4.37 9.88 -8.06
C VAL A 74 -5.37 8.74 -8.02
N SER A 75 -6.17 8.55 -9.07
CA SER A 75 -7.13 7.44 -9.18
C SER A 75 -6.40 6.08 -9.28
N CYS A 76 -5.33 6.01 -10.06
CA CYS A 76 -4.47 4.83 -10.13
C CYS A 76 -3.82 4.54 -8.76
N LEU A 77 -3.31 5.56 -8.08
CA LEU A 77 -2.77 5.42 -6.72
C LEU A 77 -3.82 4.90 -5.75
N ALA A 78 -5.05 5.42 -5.80
CA ALA A 78 -6.15 4.96 -4.98
C ALA A 78 -6.49 3.49 -5.23
N ALA A 79 -6.50 3.04 -6.49
CA ALA A 79 -6.72 1.64 -6.83
C ALA A 79 -5.63 0.72 -6.25
N VAL A 80 -4.36 1.13 -6.31
CA VAL A 80 -3.23 0.40 -5.72
C VAL A 80 -3.38 0.30 -4.21
N VAL A 81 -3.67 1.41 -3.53
CA VAL A 81 -3.84 1.43 -2.07
C VAL A 81 -5.03 0.59 -1.62
N ILE A 82 -6.15 0.62 -2.35
CA ILE A 82 -7.31 -0.25 -2.08
C ILE A 82 -6.90 -1.73 -2.22
N PHE A 83 -6.19 -2.09 -3.28
CA PHE A 83 -5.72 -3.45 -3.50
C PHE A 83 -4.76 -3.92 -2.38
N SER A 84 -3.79 -3.08 -2.01
CA SER A 84 -2.85 -3.32 -0.91
C SER A 84 -3.56 -3.47 0.44
N ALA A 85 -4.57 -2.64 0.71
CA ALA A 85 -5.38 -2.74 1.92
C ALA A 85 -6.15 -4.07 1.95
N ILE A 86 -6.83 -4.44 0.86
CA ILE A 86 -7.55 -5.73 0.76
C ILE A 86 -6.60 -6.90 1.03
N LEU A 87 -5.40 -6.88 0.44
CA LEU A 87 -4.37 -7.89 0.67
C LEU A 87 -3.97 -7.96 2.16
N ALA A 88 -3.70 -6.82 2.79
CA ALA A 88 -3.35 -6.76 4.21
C ALA A 88 -4.45 -7.33 5.13
N PHE A 89 -5.73 -7.14 4.79
CA PHE A 89 -6.87 -7.71 5.52
C PHE A 89 -7.17 -9.18 5.15
N LYS A 90 -6.76 -9.64 3.96
CA LYS A 90 -6.87 -11.04 3.52
C LYS A 90 -5.74 -11.93 4.05
N MET A 91 -4.68 -11.36 4.62
CA MET A 91 -3.55 -12.08 5.20
C MET A 91 -3.84 -12.68 6.59
N ASP A 92 -5.09 -12.67 7.07
CA ASP A 92 -5.53 -13.35 8.31
C ASP A 92 -5.48 -14.88 8.22
#